data_AF-A0A7Y3MDW5-F1
#
_entry.id   AF-A0A7Y3MDW5-F1
#
_cell.length_a   1.000
_cell.length_b   1.000
_cell.length_c   1.000
_cell.angle_alpha   90.00
_cell.angle_beta   90.00
_cell.angle_gamma   90.00
#
_symmetry.space_group_name_H-M   'P 1'
#
loop_
_entity.id
_entity.type
_entity.pdbx_description
1 polymer ?
#
loop_
_entity_poly.entity_id
_entity_poly.type
_entity_poly.pdbx_seq_one_letter_code
_entity_poly.pdbx_strand_id
1 'polypeptide(L)' 'MLKKVAWMLVISLLAFLVVAQFLPREHRVQRGIFVEQPASLVFTLLNGYSHFNEWSPWAARDASARYSASGPD' A
#
# COMPACT_ATOMS: atom_id res chain seq x y z
N MET A 1 27.23 23.28 -25.91
CA MET A 1 26.33 22.12 -25.66
C MET A 1 25.82 22.11 -24.22
N LEU A 2 26.68 22.33 -23.22
CA LEU A 2 26.31 22.42 -21.80
C LEU A 2 25.14 23.39 -21.49
N LYS A 3 25.14 24.59 -22.09
CA LYS A 3 24.02 25.56 -21.94
C LYS A 3 22.66 25.00 -22.40
N LYS A 4 22.64 24.21 -23.47
CA LYS A 4 21.40 23.61 -24.01
C LYS A 4 20.90 22.50 -23.07
N VAL A 5 21.82 21.68 -22.54
CA VAL A 5 21.50 20.64 -21.54
C VAL A 5 20.98 21.26 -20.26
N ALA A 6 21.61 22.32 -19.76
CA ALA A 6 21.13 23.05 -18.59
C ALA A 6 19.71 23.60 -18.78
N TRP A 7 19.41 24.20 -19.94
CA TRP A 7 18.07 24.66 -20.28
C TRP A 7 17.05 23.52 -20.35
N MET A 8 17.42 22.38 -20.96
CA MET A 8 16.56 21.20 -21.01
C MET A 8 16.21 20.69 -19.61
N LEU A 9 17.19 20.61 -18.70
CA LEU A 9 16.97 20.19 -17.32
C LEU A 9 16.05 21.15 -16.56
N VAL A 10 16.26 22.46 -16.72
CA VAL A 10 15.40 23.48 -16.10
C VAL A 10 13.96 23.37 -16.61
N ILE A 11 13.77 23.22 -17.92
CA ILE A 11 12.44 23.06 -18.52
C ILE A 11 11.78 21.77 -18.03
N SER A 12 12.52 20.67 -17.98
CA SER A 12 11.99 19.38 -17.48
C SER A 12 11.59 19.46 -16.01
N LEU A 13 12.39 20.13 -15.17
CA LEU A 13 12.07 20.34 -13.77
C LEU A 13 10.82 21.23 -13.63
N LEU A 14 10.73 22.31 -14.40
CA LEU A 14 9.56 23.19 -14.39
C LEU A 14 8.29 22.42 -14.77
N ALA A 15 8.36 21.63 -15.85
CA ALA A 15 7.25 20.79 -16.30
C ALA A 15 6.84 19.78 -15.22
N PHE A 16 7.81 19.13 -14.56
CA PHE A 16 7.54 18.21 -13.47
C PHE A 16 6.82 18.90 -12.29
N LEU A 17 7.28 20.09 -11.88
CA LEU A 17 6.65 20.85 -10.79
C LEU A 17 5.23 21.29 -11.15
N VAL A 18 5.01 21.73 -12.40
CA VAL A 18 3.68 22.09 -12.89
C VAL A 18 2.76 20.89 -12.82
N VAL A 19 3.16 19.73 -13.35
CA VAL A 19 2.36 18.49 -13.29
C VAL A 19 2.07 18.09 -11.84
N ALA A 20 3.05 18.18 -10.94
CA ALA A 20 2.88 17.83 -9.53
C ALA A 20 1.80 18.68 -8.82
N GLN A 21 1.60 19.95 -9.22
CA GLN A 21 0.53 20.79 -8.66
C GLN A 21 -0.89 20.30 -9.02
N PHE A 22 -1.04 19.56 -10.11
CA PHE A 22 -2.33 19.01 -10.53
C PHE A 22 -2.62 17.63 -9.95
N LEU A 23 -1.65 17.01 -9.25
CA LEU A 23 -1.88 15.72 -8.62
C LEU A 23 -2.79 15.86 -7.38
N PRO A 24 -3.65 14.87 -7.11
CA PRO A 24 -4.46 14.87 -5.91
C PRO A 24 -3.58 14.88 -4.65
N ARG A 25 -3.96 15.70 -3.65
CA ARG A 25 -3.30 15.67 -2.34
C ARG A 25 -3.62 14.40 -1.55
N GLU A 26 -4.78 13.80 -1.82
CA GLU A 26 -5.27 12.62 -1.13
C GLU A 26 -5.62 11.52 -2.13
N HIS A 27 -5.12 10.32 -1.87
CA HIS A 27 -5.46 9.12 -2.63
C HIS A 27 -6.18 8.14 -1.71
N ARG A 28 -7.43 7.80 -2.03
CA ARG A 28 -8.20 6.76 -1.35
C ARG A 28 -8.14 5.48 -2.15
N VAL A 29 -7.59 4.42 -1.56
CA VAL A 29 -7.60 3.07 -2.15
C VAL A 29 -8.66 2.25 -1.43
N GLN A 30 -9.58 1.66 -2.19
CA GLN A 30 -10.56 0.70 -1.70
C GLN A 30 -10.46 -0.57 -2.54
N ARG A 31 -10.50 -1.72 -1.87
CA ARG A 31 -10.58 -3.03 -2.49
C ARG A 31 -11.64 -3.83 -1.76
N GLY A 32 -12.47 -4.53 -2.53
CA GLY A 32 -13.49 -5.43 -2.00
C GLY A 32 -13.49 -6.71 -2.82
N ILE A 33 -13.85 -7.80 -2.16
CA ILE A 33 -14.12 -9.10 -2.78
C ILE A 33 -15.43 -9.62 -2.20
N PHE A 34 -16.17 -10.37 -3.00
CA PHE A 34 -17.31 -11.11 -2.49
C PHE A 34 -16.82 -12.45 -1.94
N VAL A 35 -17.29 -12.79 -0.74
CA VAL A 35 -16.99 -14.06 -0.07
C VAL A 35 -18.31 -14.66 0.35
N GLU A 36 -18.61 -15.86 -0.14
CA GLU A 36 -19.83 -16.62 0.19
C GLU A 36 -19.75 -17.22 1.60
N GLN A 37 -19.55 -16.36 2.60
CA GLN A 37 -19.46 -16.75 4.00
C GLN A 37 -20.22 -15.74 4.89
N PRO A 38 -20.72 -16.17 6.06
CA PRO A 38 -21.33 -15.26 7.02
C PRO A 38 -20.35 -14.15 7.45
N ALA A 39 -20.84 -12.92 7.57
CA ALA A 39 -20.03 -11.79 8.00
C ALA A 39 -19.39 -12.00 9.38
N SER A 40 -20.07 -12.71 10.29
CA SER A 40 -19.54 -13.08 11.60
C SER A 40 -18.28 -13.95 11.49
N LEU A 41 -18.28 -14.93 10.59
CA LEU A 41 -17.13 -15.80 10.38
C LEU A 41 -15.93 -15.03 9.82
N VAL A 42 -16.18 -14.20 8.80
CA VAL A 42 -15.14 -13.34 8.21
C VAL A 42 -14.59 -12.38 9.25
N PHE A 43 -15.46 -11.78 10.07
CA PHE A 43 -15.05 -10.90 11.16
C PHE A 43 -14.18 -11.63 12.18
N THR A 44 -14.58 -12.81 12.66
CA THR A 44 -13.78 -13.59 13.62
C THR A 44 -12.39 -13.94 13.08
N LEU A 45 -12.27 -14.29 11.79
CA LEU A 45 -10.97 -14.58 11.16
C LEU A 45 -10.06 -13.37 11.06
N LEU A 46 -10.63 -12.19 10.79
CA LEU A 46 -9.87 -10.96 10.55
C LEU A 46 -9.66 -10.11 11.81
N ASN A 47 -10.51 -10.26 12.81
CA ASN A 47 -10.51 -9.47 14.04
C ASN A 47 -9.63 -10.09 15.11
N GLY A 48 -8.32 -10.08 14.88
CA GLY A 48 -7.30 -10.60 15.79
C GLY A 48 -6.02 -10.96 15.07
N TYR A 49 -5.01 -11.40 15.83
CA TYR A 49 -3.72 -11.81 15.26
C TYR A 49 -3.56 -13.32 15.16
N SER A 50 -4.43 -14.10 15.81
CA SER A 50 -4.39 -15.57 15.79
C SER A 50 -4.38 -16.18 14.38
N HIS A 51 -5.13 -15.58 13.45
CA HIS A 51 -5.16 -16.03 12.05
C HIS A 51 -4.41 -15.10 11.09
N PHE A 52 -3.68 -14.10 11.60
CA PHE A 52 -3.04 -13.07 10.77
C PHE A 52 -2.18 -13.65 9.65
N ASN A 53 -1.37 -14.67 9.94
CA ASN A 53 -0.49 -15.27 8.96
C ASN A 53 -1.23 -16.04 7.85
N GLU A 54 -2.47 -16.47 8.09
CA GLU A 54 -3.28 -17.21 7.12
C GLU A 54 -3.88 -16.29 6.07
N TRP A 55 -4.35 -15.10 6.48
CA TRP A 55 -5.03 -14.17 5.57
C TRP A 55 -4.15 -13.00 5.11
N SER A 56 -3.04 -12.71 5.80
CA SER A 56 -2.17 -11.58 5.47
C SER A 56 -1.51 -11.77 4.09
N PRO A 57 -1.66 -10.81 3.16
CA PRO A 57 -0.98 -10.85 1.86
C PRO A 57 0.55 -10.80 1.96
N TRP A 58 1.09 -10.48 3.14
CA TRP A 58 2.50 -10.20 3.37
C TRP A 58 3.21 -11.29 4.16
N ALA A 59 2.48 -12.05 4.98
CA ALA A 59 3.09 -13.06 5.86
C ALA A 59 3.92 -14.10 5.10
N ALA A 60 3.47 -14.50 3.92
CA ALA A 60 4.21 -15.42 3.05
C ALA A 60 5.24 -14.76 2.13
N ARG A 61 5.26 -13.42 2.03
CA ARG A 61 6.16 -12.70 1.10
C ARG A 61 7.55 -12.47 1.65
N ASP A 62 7.68 -12.39 2.97
CA ASP A 62 8.97 -12.22 3.62
C ASP A 62 9.37 -13.50 4.35
N ALA A 63 10.26 -14.27 3.73
CA ALA A 63 10.77 -15.52 4.30
C ALA A 63 11.63 -15.31 5.57
N SER A 64 12.09 -14.08 5.84
CA SER A 64 12.90 -13.75 7.01
C SER A 64 12.06 -13.26 8.19
N ALA A 65 10.78 -12.92 7.96
CA ALA A 65 9.90 -12.40 8.98
C ALA A 65 9.60 -13.47 10.05
N ARG A 66 9.63 -13.03 11.31
CA ARG A 66 9.26 -13.84 12.47
C ARG A 66 8.06 -13.21 13.16
N TYR A 67 7.04 -14.01 13.41
CA TYR A 67 5.79 -13.57 14.01
C TYR A 67 5.61 -14.24 15.37
N SER A 68 5.20 -13.45 16.37
CA SER A 68 4.79 -13.92 17.69
C SER A 68 3.53 -13.19 18.11
N ALA A 69 2.50 -13.92 18.50
CA ALA A 69 1.28 -13.37 19.10
C ALA A 69 1.29 -13.65 20.61
N SER A 70 0.83 -12.69 21.41
CA SER A 70 0.77 -12.81 22.87
C SER A 70 -0.31 -11.91 23.44
N GLY A 71 -0.88 -12.31 24.58
CA GLY A 71 -2.03 -11.64 25.19
C GLY A 71 -3.36 -12.29 24.80
N PRO A 72 -4.48 -11.80 25.34
CA PRO A 72 -5.80 -12.20 24.87
C PRO A 72 -6.08 -11.60 23.49
N ASP A 73 -6.89 -12.32 22.71
CA ASP A 73 -7.48 -11.82 21.46
C ASP A 73 -8.63 -10.84 21.73
#